data_AF-A0A848YW04-F1
#
_entry.id   AF-A0A848YW04-F1
#
_cell.length_a   1.000
_cell.length_b   1.000
_cell.length_c   1.000
_cell.angle_alpha   90.00
_cell.angle_beta   90.00
_cell.angle_gamma   90.00
#
_symmetry.space_group_name_H-M   'P 1'
#
loop_
_entity.id
_entity.type
_entity.pdbx_description
1 polymer ?
#
loop_
_entity_poly.entity_id
_entity_poly.type
_entity_poly.pdbx_seq_one_letter_code
_entity_poly.pdbx_strand_id
1 'polypeptide(L)'
;MTHTITFRFCLLVLLLIPSGFVSASDLSGRYFMDGNPNRVIMIKYIGDDLYRVEEPGSPWPWSGAAIFEGNKIQGLVRLSKSGNATMMLNGSVRSDGSIVIDYVFMTDNTGNLMKKIGPDRGRVDNHIWYRAK
;
A
#
# COMPACT_ATOMS: atom_id res chain seq x y z
N MET A 1 63.73 16.50 24.88
CA MET A 1 63.32 15.60 23.78
C MET A 1 61.85 15.30 24.00
N THR A 2 60.97 15.87 23.18
CA THR A 2 59.51 15.78 23.37
C THR A 2 58.94 14.99 22.21
N HIS A 3 58.33 13.85 22.48
CA HIS A 3 57.73 12.98 21.46
C HIS A 3 56.26 13.34 21.29
N THR A 4 55.92 13.85 20.11
CA THR A 4 54.54 14.10 19.70
C THR A 4 53.97 12.83 19.09
N ILE A 5 52.98 12.24 19.76
CA ILE A 5 52.24 11.07 19.27
C ILE A 5 50.97 11.56 18.59
N THR A 6 50.88 11.37 17.28
CA THR A 6 49.72 11.74 16.46
C THR A 6 48.76 10.57 16.38
N PHE A 7 47.62 10.64 17.07
CA PHE A 7 46.53 9.69 16.91
C PHE A 7 45.66 10.08 15.72
N ARG A 8 45.66 9.25 14.65
CA ARG A 8 44.71 9.36 13.55
C ARG A 8 43.40 8.69 13.96
N PHE A 9 42.37 9.48 14.26
CA PHE A 9 41.00 9.01 14.34
C PHE A 9 40.49 8.69 12.93
N CYS A 10 40.42 7.41 12.58
CA CYS A 10 39.72 6.95 11.39
C CYS A 10 38.25 6.76 11.77
N LEU A 11 37.43 7.78 11.55
CA LEU A 11 35.98 7.73 11.77
C LEU A 11 35.34 6.90 10.66
N LEU A 12 35.25 5.59 10.86
CA LEU A 12 34.46 4.69 10.03
C LEU A 12 32.98 4.90 10.36
N VAL A 13 32.35 5.86 9.67
CA VAL A 13 30.89 6.01 9.69
C VAL A 13 30.31 4.83 8.92
N LEU A 14 29.95 3.77 9.64
CA LEU A 14 29.14 2.68 9.10
C LEU A 14 27.75 3.27 8.81
N LEU A 15 27.54 3.78 7.59
CA LEU A 15 26.21 4.08 7.08
C LEU A 15 25.48 2.74 6.98
N LEU A 16 24.67 2.45 8.01
CA LEU A 16 23.61 1.46 7.93
C LEU A 16 22.62 1.97 6.87
N ILE A 17 22.88 1.66 5.62
CA ILE A 17 21.90 1.83 4.55
C ILE A 17 20.77 0.85 4.90
N PRO A 18 19.56 1.30 5.24
CA PRO A 18 18.45 0.38 5.44
C PRO A 18 18.24 -0.38 4.13
N SER A 19 18.60 -1.65 4.14
CA SER A 19 18.41 -2.58 3.05
C SER A 19 16.91 -2.82 2.89
N GLY A 20 16.35 -2.38 1.76
CA GLY A 20 15.01 -2.78 1.35
C GLY A 20 14.09 -1.67 0.83
N PHE A 21 14.61 -0.67 0.11
CA PHE A 21 13.74 0.12 -0.75
C PHE A 21 13.26 -0.78 -1.89
N VAL A 22 12.02 -1.23 -1.79
CA VAL A 22 11.29 -1.82 -2.92
C VAL A 22 11.17 -0.71 -3.95
N SER A 23 11.84 -0.86 -5.11
CA SER A 23 11.64 0.07 -6.22
C SER A 23 10.16 0.11 -6.53
N ALA A 24 9.60 1.31 -6.72
CA ALA A 24 8.16 1.49 -6.91
C ALA A 24 7.62 0.48 -7.97
N SER A 25 8.31 0.33 -9.10
CA SER A 25 7.94 -0.59 -10.19
C SER A 25 7.75 -2.06 -9.77
N ASP A 26 8.39 -2.52 -8.68
CA ASP A 26 8.36 -3.91 -8.20
C ASP A 26 7.02 -4.30 -7.55
N LEU A 27 6.15 -3.34 -7.21
CA LEU A 27 4.83 -3.67 -6.69
C LEU A 27 3.86 -4.20 -7.74
N SER A 28 4.16 -4.04 -9.03
CA SER A 28 3.30 -4.57 -10.08
C SER A 28 3.18 -6.09 -9.97
N GLY A 29 1.95 -6.60 -10.05
CA GLY A 29 1.70 -8.02 -9.96
C GLY A 29 0.29 -8.38 -9.51
N ARG A 30 0.15 -9.67 -9.24
CA ARG A 30 -1.05 -10.30 -8.71
C ARG A 30 -0.85 -10.54 -7.23
N TYR A 31 -1.87 -10.32 -6.43
CA TYR A 31 -1.86 -10.56 -4.99
C TYR A 31 -3.13 -11.31 -4.56
N PHE A 32 -3.01 -12.11 -3.51
CA PHE A 32 -4.13 -12.79 -2.86
C PHE A 32 -4.48 -12.05 -1.57
N MET A 33 -5.73 -11.62 -1.45
CA MET A 33 -6.25 -11.04 -0.22
C MET A 33 -6.37 -12.11 0.85
N ASP A 34 -5.74 -11.88 1.99
CA ASP A 34 -5.65 -12.77 3.15
C ASP A 34 -5.20 -14.19 2.78
N GLY A 35 -4.40 -14.31 1.72
CA GLY A 35 -3.92 -15.59 1.20
C GLY A 35 -4.98 -16.41 0.46
N ASN A 36 -6.18 -15.87 0.24
CA ASN A 36 -7.26 -16.55 -0.48
C ASN A 36 -7.08 -16.42 -1.99
N PRO A 37 -6.81 -17.51 -2.73
CA PRO A 37 -6.56 -17.46 -4.18
C PRO A 37 -7.79 -17.02 -5.00
N ASN A 38 -8.99 -17.06 -4.42
CA ASN A 38 -10.21 -16.60 -5.08
C ASN A 38 -10.44 -15.09 -4.94
N ARG A 39 -9.65 -14.38 -4.12
CA ARG A 39 -9.73 -12.93 -3.91
C ARG A 39 -8.45 -12.30 -4.46
N VAL A 40 -8.44 -11.99 -5.75
CA VAL A 40 -7.23 -11.53 -6.46
C VAL A 40 -7.23 -10.01 -6.59
N ILE A 41 -6.16 -9.38 -6.09
CA ILE A 41 -5.85 -7.96 -6.30
C ILE A 41 -4.81 -7.84 -7.41
N MET A 42 -5.04 -6.92 -8.34
CA MET A 42 -4.11 -6.58 -9.40
C MET A 42 -3.52 -5.20 -9.13
N ILE A 43 -2.19 -5.10 -9.15
CA ILE A 43 -1.46 -3.84 -9.07
C ILE A 43 -0.69 -3.66 -10.37
N LYS A 44 -0.83 -2.52 -11.03
CA LYS A 44 -0.13 -2.19 -12.26
C LYS A 44 0.47 -0.79 -12.16
N TYR A 45 1.78 -0.69 -12.24
CA TYR A 45 2.48 0.59 -12.36
C TYR A 45 2.05 1.33 -13.63
N ILE A 46 1.76 2.63 -13.50
CA ILE A 46 1.35 3.49 -14.62
C ILE A 46 2.20 4.75 -14.79
N GLY A 47 3.23 4.96 -13.97
CA GLY A 47 4.16 6.11 -14.05
C GLY A 47 4.15 6.96 -12.78
N ASP A 48 5.21 7.71 -12.49
CA ASP A 48 5.28 8.73 -11.42
C ASP A 48 4.75 8.25 -10.05
N ASP A 49 5.22 7.09 -9.59
CA ASP A 49 4.77 6.44 -8.35
C ASP A 49 3.26 6.14 -8.28
N LEU A 50 2.56 6.21 -9.41
CA LEU A 50 1.14 5.92 -9.56
C LEU A 50 0.92 4.49 -10.04
N TYR A 51 -0.08 3.85 -9.45
CA TYR A 51 -0.51 2.48 -9.70
C TYR A 51 -2.00 2.46 -9.98
N ARG A 52 -2.40 1.64 -10.95
CA ARG A 52 -3.77 1.13 -11.03
C ARG A 52 -3.90 -0.05 -10.09
N VAL A 53 -4.92 -0.04 -9.25
CA VAL A 53 -5.22 -1.12 -8.30
C VAL A 53 -6.67 -1.57 -8.51
N GLU A 54 -6.91 -2.87 -8.57
CA GLU A 54 -8.25 -3.41 -8.81
C GLU A 54 -8.45 -4.82 -8.22
N GLU A 55 -9.70 -5.14 -7.89
CA GLU A 55 -10.15 -6.48 -7.53
C GLU A 55 -11.30 -6.89 -8.47
N PRO A 56 -11.00 -7.42 -9.66
CA PRO A 56 -12.02 -7.64 -10.69
C PRO A 56 -12.95 -8.83 -10.38
N GLY A 57 -12.48 -9.82 -9.60
CA GLY A 57 -13.20 -11.07 -9.33
C GLY A 57 -14.12 -11.06 -8.09
N SER A 58 -14.18 -9.96 -7.35
CA SER A 58 -15.01 -9.85 -6.15
C SER A 58 -16.51 -9.79 -6.49
N PRO A 59 -17.42 -10.23 -5.59
CA PRO A 59 -18.85 -9.92 -5.69
C PRO A 59 -19.14 -8.40 -5.79
N TRP A 60 -18.20 -7.59 -5.31
CA TRP A 60 -18.18 -6.13 -5.35
C TRP A 60 -16.89 -5.66 -6.02
N PRO A 61 -16.77 -5.81 -7.35
CA PRO A 61 -15.54 -5.46 -8.04
C PRO A 61 -15.25 -3.97 -7.91
N TRP A 62 -13.98 -3.62 -7.74
CA TRP A 62 -13.54 -2.24 -7.59
C TRP A 62 -12.23 -2.00 -8.33
N SER A 63 -12.00 -0.75 -8.70
CA SER A 63 -10.74 -0.29 -9.30
C SER A 63 -10.50 1.18 -9.01
N GLY A 64 -9.24 1.59 -9.10
CA GLY A 64 -8.85 2.99 -8.97
C GLY A 64 -7.36 3.19 -9.06
N ALA A 65 -6.92 4.31 -8.50
CA ALA A 65 -5.52 4.72 -8.52
C ALA A 65 -4.97 4.77 -7.09
N ALA A 66 -3.71 4.39 -6.92
CA ALA A 66 -2.97 4.51 -5.69
C ALA A 66 -1.56 5.06 -5.96
N ILE A 67 -1.09 5.87 -5.03
CA ILE A 67 0.28 6.40 -4.98
C ILE A 67 1.07 5.50 -4.03
N PHE A 68 2.32 5.20 -4.38
CA PHE A 68 3.25 4.47 -3.53
C PHE A 68 4.49 5.31 -3.20
N GLU A 69 4.62 5.72 -1.94
CA GLU A 69 5.74 6.55 -1.47
C GLU A 69 6.51 5.84 -0.35
N GLY A 70 7.75 5.46 -0.65
CA GLY A 70 8.60 4.72 0.28
C GLY A 70 8.05 3.33 0.57
N ASN A 71 7.30 3.19 1.65
CA ASN A 71 6.60 1.95 2.02
C ASN A 71 5.09 2.13 2.19
N LYS A 72 4.53 3.30 1.89
CA LYS A 72 3.11 3.61 2.09
C LYS A 72 2.36 3.51 0.78
N ILE A 73 1.16 2.92 0.83
CA ILE A 73 0.21 2.93 -0.28
C ILE A 73 -1.02 3.73 0.13
N GLN A 74 -1.42 4.67 -0.72
CA GLN A 74 -2.65 5.46 -0.52
C GLN A 74 -3.38 5.58 -1.84
N GLY A 75 -4.70 5.36 -1.85
CA GLY A 75 -5.45 5.40 -3.10
C GLY A 75 -6.94 5.65 -2.93
N LEU A 76 -7.58 6.01 -4.03
CA LEU A 76 -9.03 6.14 -4.12
C LEU A 76 -9.53 5.17 -5.17
N VAL A 77 -10.48 4.32 -4.78
CA VAL A 77 -11.10 3.33 -5.65
C VAL A 77 -12.61 3.48 -5.68
N ARG A 78 -13.21 3.03 -6.78
CA ARG A 78 -14.65 3.02 -7.02
C ARG A 78 -15.12 1.58 -7.16
N LEU A 79 -16.23 1.25 -6.51
CA LEU A 79 -16.87 -0.06 -6.65
C LEU A 79 -17.70 -0.06 -7.93
N SER A 80 -17.17 -0.69 -8.98
CA SER A 80 -17.71 -0.69 -10.34
C SER A 80 -19.17 -1.13 -10.43
N LYS A 81 -19.59 -2.09 -9.59
CA LYS A 81 -20.97 -2.60 -9.58
C LYS A 81 -21.98 -1.66 -8.90
N SER A 82 -21.51 -0.82 -7.99
CA SER A 82 -22.38 0.04 -7.17
C SER A 82 -22.72 1.38 -7.83
N GLY A 83 -22.09 1.71 -8.95
CA GLY A 83 -22.20 3.02 -9.57
C GLY A 83 -21.42 4.07 -8.79
N ASN A 84 -21.75 4.38 -7.53
CA ASN A 84 -21.22 5.58 -6.85
C ASN A 84 -20.47 5.32 -5.53
N ALA A 85 -20.34 4.06 -5.08
CA ALA A 85 -19.60 3.78 -3.86
C ALA A 85 -18.09 3.92 -4.09
N THR A 86 -17.43 4.58 -3.16
CA THR A 86 -16.01 4.86 -3.17
C THR A 86 -15.37 4.41 -1.86
N MET A 87 -14.10 4.05 -1.96
CA MET A 87 -13.31 3.55 -0.86
C MET A 87 -11.91 4.13 -0.96
N MET A 88 -11.37 4.55 0.18
CA MET A 88 -9.97 4.93 0.30
C MET A 88 -9.16 3.72 0.73
N LEU A 89 -8.06 3.48 0.04
CA LEU A 89 -7.04 2.50 0.37
C LEU A 89 -5.96 3.18 1.19
N ASN A 90 -5.62 2.66 2.37
CA ASN A 90 -4.50 3.13 3.18
C ASN A 90 -3.69 1.95 3.68
N GLY A 91 -2.39 1.90 3.40
CA GLY A 91 -1.62 0.72 3.74
C GLY A 91 -0.13 0.92 3.76
N SER A 92 0.57 -0.18 4.00
CA SER A 92 2.02 -0.24 3.96
C SER A 92 2.54 -1.57 3.42
N VAL A 93 3.66 -1.51 2.70
CA VAL A 93 4.41 -2.66 2.22
C VAL A 93 5.35 -3.13 3.32
N ARG A 94 5.30 -4.43 3.62
CA ARG A 94 6.16 -5.10 4.58
C ARG A 94 7.46 -5.56 3.92
N SER A 95 8.44 -5.94 4.74
CA SER A 95 9.74 -6.43 4.29
C SER A 95 9.68 -7.72 3.47
N ASP A 96 8.61 -8.51 3.61
CA ASP A 96 8.36 -9.73 2.84
C ASP A 96 7.63 -9.47 1.50
N GLY A 97 7.35 -8.20 1.16
CA GLY A 97 6.62 -7.80 -0.03
C GLY A 97 5.09 -7.94 0.08
N SER A 98 4.56 -8.40 1.22
CA SER A 98 3.12 -8.34 1.47
C SER A 98 2.67 -6.92 1.82
N ILE A 99 1.40 -6.61 1.59
CA ILE A 99 0.85 -5.26 1.79
C ILE A 99 -0.26 -5.32 2.83
N VAL A 100 -0.13 -4.59 3.94
CA VAL A 100 -1.22 -4.37 4.89
C VAL A 100 -2.07 -3.23 4.36
N ILE A 101 -3.38 -3.41 4.29
CA ILE A 101 -4.28 -2.41 3.72
C ILE A 101 -5.55 -2.26 4.57
N ASP A 102 -5.95 -1.02 4.74
CA ASP A 102 -7.23 -0.61 5.28
C ASP A 102 -8.12 -0.11 4.14
N TYR A 103 -9.32 -0.67 4.10
CA TYR A 103 -10.40 -0.32 3.19
C TYR A 103 -11.37 0.60 3.91
N VAL A 104 -11.22 1.91 3.71
CA VAL A 104 -12.07 2.92 4.34
C VAL A 104 -13.20 3.27 3.39
N PHE A 105 -14.41 2.77 3.64
CA PHE A 105 -15.57 3.04 2.79
C PHE A 105 -16.08 4.46 3.01
N MET A 106 -16.10 5.26 1.94
CA MET A 106 -16.36 6.70 1.99
C MET A 106 -17.80 7.03 1.59
N THR A 107 -18.29 6.43 0.50
CA THR A 107 -19.65 6.63 0.00
C THR A 107 -20.38 5.30 -0.19
N ASP A 108 -21.70 5.32 -0.04
CA ASP A 108 -22.57 4.21 -0.38
C ASP A 108 -22.85 4.12 -1.89
N ASN A 109 -23.68 3.17 -2.30
CA ASN A 109 -24.06 2.96 -3.70
C ASN A 109 -24.85 4.13 -4.32
N THR A 110 -25.42 5.02 -3.51
CA THR A 110 -26.09 6.24 -3.98
C THR A 110 -25.12 7.42 -4.13
N GLY A 111 -23.87 7.27 -3.65
CA GLY A 111 -22.87 8.33 -3.63
C GLY A 111 -22.97 9.22 -2.39
N ASN A 112 -23.88 8.90 -1.47
CA ASN A 112 -23.96 9.58 -0.19
C ASN A 112 -22.79 9.17 0.69
N LEU A 113 -22.23 10.13 1.41
CA LEU A 113 -21.21 9.83 2.42
C LEU A 113 -21.79 8.85 3.43
N MET A 114 -21.07 7.75 3.68
CA MET A 114 -21.50 6.78 4.67
C MET A 114 -21.54 7.46 6.04
N LYS A 115 -22.75 7.61 6.60
CA LYS A 115 -22.93 8.17 7.93
C LYS A 115 -22.31 7.22 8.96
N LYS A 116 -21.40 7.81 9.73
CA LYS A 116 -20.58 7.26 10.82
C LYS A 116 -21.17 6.05 11.54
N ILE A 117 -20.40 4.97 11.65
CA ILE A 117 -20.56 3.98 12.73
C ILE A 117 -19.40 4.21 13.72
N GLY A 118 -19.54 5.18 14.63
CA GLY A 118 -18.51 5.55 15.62
C GLY A 118 -17.76 6.87 15.33
N PRO A 119 -16.96 7.39 16.29
CA PRO A 119 -16.60 8.81 16.33
C PRO A 119 -15.87 9.33 15.09
N ASP A 120 -14.98 8.56 14.42
CA ASP A 120 -14.04 9.20 13.48
C ASP A 120 -13.84 8.62 12.07
N ARG A 121 -14.39 7.46 11.64
CA ARG A 121 -14.25 6.97 10.23
C ARG A 121 -15.46 6.12 9.78
N GLY A 122 -15.65 5.93 8.46
CA GLY A 122 -16.65 5.00 7.87
C GLY A 122 -16.38 3.53 8.24
N ARG A 123 -17.05 2.56 7.59
CA ARG A 123 -16.66 1.14 7.77
C ARG A 123 -15.21 0.97 7.36
N VAL A 124 -14.41 0.28 8.16
CA VAL A 124 -13.02 -0.06 7.85
C VAL A 124 -12.86 -1.56 7.84
N ASP A 125 -12.46 -2.11 6.70
CA ASP A 125 -12.08 -3.53 6.59
C ASP A 125 -10.55 -3.62 6.49
N ASN A 126 -9.94 -4.53 7.25
CA ASN A 126 -8.48 -4.67 7.33
C ASN A 126 -8.09 -5.96 6.60
N HIS A 127 -7.11 -5.88 5.69
CA HIS A 127 -6.68 -7.02 4.89
C HIS A 127 -5.16 -7.05 4.71
N ILE A 128 -4.63 -8.21 4.32
CA ILE A 128 -3.24 -8.35 3.88
C ILE A 128 -3.22 -8.90 2.45
N TRP A 129 -2.48 -8.27 1.57
CA TRP A 129 -2.27 -8.74 0.20
C TRP A 129 -0.94 -9.47 0.10
N TYR A 130 -0.99 -10.76 -0.18
CA TYR A 130 0.20 -11.59 -0.40
C TYR A 130 0.50 -11.69 -1.89
N ARG A 131 1.74 -11.42 -2.31
CA ARG A 131 2.13 -11.54 -3.72
C ARG A 131 1.88 -12.98 -4.19
N ALA A 132 1.15 -13.12 -5.28
CA ALA A 132 1.00 -14.41 -5.95
C ALA A 132 2.35 -14.77 -6.59
N LYS A 133 2.78 -16.01 -6.38
CA LYS A 133 4.01 -16.55 -6.97
C LYS A 133 3.82 -16.83 -8.46
#